data_AF-A0AAW4L771-F1
#
_entry.id   AF-A0AAW4L771-F1
#
_cell.length_a   1.000
_cell.length_b   1.000
_cell.length_c   1.000
_cell.angle_alpha   90.00
_cell.angle_beta   90.00
_cell.angle_gamma   90.00
#
_symmetry.space_group_name_H-M   'P 1'
#
loop_
_entity.id
_entity.type
_entity.pdbx_description
1 polymer ?
#
loop_
_entity_poly.entity_id
_entity_poly.type
_entity_poly.pdbx_seq_one_letter_code
_entity_poly.pdbx_strand_id
1 'polypeptide(L)'
;MRKSVLLLSLALALTNGPAWAEAVSGGTAARLKQLEEKASEAKSGKISEYAADSLKDAVAAIAAAQAATAVGNDKLSQQKIELATLLLTIAEAKGAERELLEQVAVQRVELKKLEAQLERYLQGEEK
;
A
#
# COMPACT_ATOMS: atom_id res chain seq x y z
N MET A 1 57.71 5.58 -31.67
CA MET A 1 57.46 6.17 -30.34
C MET A 1 56.04 6.72 -30.30
N ARG A 2 55.17 6.05 -29.56
CA ARG A 2 53.72 6.32 -29.46
C ARG A 2 53.48 7.38 -28.36
N LYS A 3 53.16 8.63 -28.71
CA LYS A 3 52.78 9.67 -27.74
C LYS A 3 51.80 10.68 -28.36
N SER A 4 50.65 10.24 -28.86
CA SER A 4 49.64 11.20 -29.38
C SER A 4 48.17 10.77 -29.26
N VAL A 5 47.82 9.77 -28.43
CA VAL A 5 46.41 9.31 -28.34
C VAL A 5 45.84 9.37 -26.91
N LEU A 6 46.59 9.88 -25.93
CA LEU A 6 46.20 9.86 -24.51
C LEU A 6 45.63 11.18 -23.96
N LEU A 7 45.25 12.13 -24.81
CA LEU A 7 44.77 13.46 -24.37
C LEU A 7 43.39 13.85 -24.94
N LEU A 8 42.62 12.88 -25.43
CA LEU A 8 41.26 13.11 -25.96
C LEU A 8 40.21 12.24 -25.25
N SER A 9 40.41 11.96 -23.96
CA SER A 9 39.47 11.15 -23.14
C SER A 9 39.02 11.87 -21.87
N LEU A 10 39.53 13.07 -21.59
CA LEU A 10 39.27 13.82 -20.36
C LEU A 10 38.38 15.04 -20.60
N ALA A 11 37.32 14.86 -21.39
CA ALA A 11 36.31 15.90 -21.64
C ALA A 11 34.87 15.36 -21.51
N LEU A 12 34.69 14.28 -20.73
CA LEU A 12 33.39 13.60 -20.58
C LEU A 12 32.90 13.48 -19.13
N ALA A 13 33.29 14.40 -18.24
CA ALA A 13 33.03 14.21 -16.79
C ALA A 13 32.50 15.43 -16.03
N LEU A 14 32.03 16.51 -16.67
CA LEU A 14 31.63 17.73 -15.94
C LEU A 14 30.30 18.38 -16.37
N THR A 15 29.42 17.67 -17.08
CA THR A 15 28.07 18.16 -17.38
C THR A 15 26.99 17.17 -16.92
N ASN A 16 27.06 16.74 -15.66
CA ASN A 16 25.88 16.22 -14.97
C ASN A 16 25.38 17.32 -14.02
N GLY A 17 24.74 18.34 -14.60
CA GLY A 17 23.85 19.21 -13.86
C GLY A 17 22.69 18.41 -13.27
N PRO A 18 22.04 18.89 -12.20
CA PRO A 18 21.10 18.11 -11.40
C PRO A 18 19.72 18.01 -12.09
N ALA A 19 19.65 17.34 -13.23
CA ALA A 19 18.37 17.02 -13.88
C ALA A 19 17.57 15.93 -13.12
N TRP A 20 18.15 15.35 -12.06
CA TRP A 20 17.51 14.35 -11.20
C TRP A 20 16.83 14.92 -9.96
N ALA A 21 16.99 16.22 -9.66
CA ALA A 21 16.36 16.83 -8.50
C ALA A 21 14.93 17.32 -8.82
N GLU A 22 14.69 17.86 -10.02
CA GLU A 22 13.37 18.39 -10.41
C GLU A 22 12.33 17.32 -10.77
N ALA A 23 12.76 16.12 -11.19
CA ALA A 23 11.84 15.02 -11.47
C ALA A 23 11.31 14.31 -10.20
N VAL A 24 11.99 14.48 -9.07
CA VAL A 24 11.68 13.77 -7.81
C VAL A 24 10.71 14.54 -6.92
N SER A 25 10.75 15.87 -6.93
CA SER A 25 9.87 16.70 -6.09
C SER A 25 8.40 16.66 -6.55
N GLY A 26 8.15 16.72 -7.86
CA GLY A 26 6.80 16.60 -8.42
C GLY A 26 6.15 15.23 -8.21
N GLY A 27 6.94 14.15 -8.26
CA GLY A 27 6.45 12.79 -8.02
C GLY A 27 6.13 12.51 -6.53
N THR A 28 6.87 13.11 -5.61
CA THR A 28 6.70 12.88 -4.16
C THR A 28 5.38 13.46 -3.66
N ALA A 29 5.02 14.69 -4.08
CA ALA A 29 3.75 15.32 -3.71
C ALA A 29 2.53 14.56 -4.25
N ALA A 30 2.60 14.08 -5.50
CA ALA A 30 1.53 13.28 -6.09
C ALA A 30 1.33 11.96 -5.35
N ARG A 31 2.41 11.28 -4.96
CA ARG A 31 2.35 10.04 -4.18
C ARG A 31 1.78 10.26 -2.77
N LEU A 32 2.15 11.37 -2.11
CA LEU A 32 1.57 11.72 -0.81
C LEU A 32 0.07 11.93 -0.89
N LYS A 33 -0.39 12.70 -1.87
CA LYS A 33 -1.82 12.93 -2.10
C LYS A 33 -2.57 11.61 -2.35
N GLN A 34 -2.01 10.73 -3.17
CA GLN A 34 -2.61 9.41 -3.42
C GLN A 34 -2.70 8.57 -2.15
N LEU A 35 -1.67 8.59 -1.29
CA LEU A 35 -1.69 7.87 -0.02
C LEU A 35 -2.70 8.46 0.96
N GLU A 36 -2.88 9.78 0.98
CA GLU A 36 -3.91 10.44 1.79
C GLU A 36 -5.31 10.05 1.35
N GLU A 37 -5.59 10.06 0.05
CA GLU A 37 -6.86 9.63 -0.53
C GLU A 37 -7.16 8.18 -0.15
N LYS A 38 -6.20 7.27 -0.37
CA LYS A 38 -6.34 5.85 0.03
C LYS A 38 -6.56 5.67 1.53
N ALA A 39 -5.81 6.38 2.36
CA ALA A 39 -5.99 6.31 3.81
C ALA A 39 -7.36 6.86 4.25
N SER A 40 -7.90 7.85 3.54
CA SER A 40 -9.24 8.38 3.78
C SER A 40 -10.33 7.39 3.38
N GLU A 41 -10.20 6.73 2.23
CA GLU A 41 -11.12 5.67 1.79
C GLU A 41 -11.09 4.48 2.76
N ALA A 42 -9.90 4.08 3.22
CA ALA A 42 -9.77 3.00 4.21
C ALA A 42 -10.44 3.34 5.56
N LYS A 43 -10.53 4.62 5.93
CA LYS A 43 -11.19 5.08 7.16
C LYS A 43 -12.72 5.01 7.11
N SER A 44 -13.32 5.06 5.93
CA SER A 44 -14.78 5.02 5.78
C SER A 44 -15.33 3.61 5.54
N GLY A 45 -14.47 2.60 5.36
CA GLY A 45 -14.86 1.21 5.08
C GLY A 45 -14.53 0.22 6.20
N LYS A 46 -14.78 -1.06 5.93
CA LYS A 46 -14.50 -2.20 6.84
C LYS A 46 -13.02 -2.33 7.25
N ILE A 47 -12.10 -1.77 6.45
CA ILE A 47 -10.67 -1.72 6.78
C ILE A 47 -10.44 -0.97 8.10
N SER A 48 -11.21 0.09 8.37
CA SER A 48 -11.12 0.85 9.61
C SER A 48 -11.48 0.04 10.86
N GLU A 49 -12.35 -0.97 10.71
CA GLU A 49 -12.77 -1.85 11.78
C GLU A 49 -11.77 -3.00 11.98
N TYR A 50 -11.35 -3.65 10.89
CA TYR A 50 -10.52 -4.86 10.96
C TYR A 50 -9.01 -4.60 11.04
N ALA A 51 -8.56 -3.42 10.64
CA ALA A 51 -7.16 -3.08 10.53
C ALA A 51 -6.83 -1.67 11.07
N ALA A 52 -7.58 -1.22 12.08
CA ALA A 52 -7.46 0.09 12.70
C ALA A 52 -6.01 0.48 13.04
N ASP A 53 -5.23 -0.44 13.62
CA ASP A 53 -3.84 -0.18 14.02
C ASP A 53 -2.93 0.05 12.80
N SER A 54 -3.01 -0.82 11.80
CA SER A 54 -2.23 -0.67 10.56
C SER A 54 -2.60 0.61 9.80
N LEU A 55 -3.88 0.99 9.80
CA LEU A 55 -4.34 2.24 9.22
C LEU A 55 -3.86 3.47 10.01
N LYS A 56 -3.87 3.40 11.34
CA LYS A 56 -3.33 4.46 12.21
C LYS A 56 -1.83 4.67 11.96
N ASP A 57 -1.07 3.59 11.89
CA ASP A 57 0.37 3.66 11.62
C ASP A 57 0.66 4.19 10.21
N ALA A 58 -0.15 3.81 9.21
CA ALA A 58 -0.05 4.36 7.87
C ALA A 58 -0.26 5.88 7.85
N VAL A 59 -1.30 6.37 8.53
CA VAL A 59 -1.59 7.82 8.64
C VAL A 59 -0.43 8.55 9.34
N ALA A 60 0.15 7.96 10.39
CA ALA A 60 1.31 8.53 11.06
C ALA A 60 2.54 8.58 10.14
N ALA A 61 2.76 7.56 9.31
CA ALA A 61 3.83 7.53 8.32
C ALA A 61 3.63 8.57 7.21
N ILE A 62 2.39 8.79 6.75
CA ILE A 62 2.04 9.87 5.80
C ILE A 62 2.37 11.24 6.40
N ALA A 63 1.94 11.50 7.64
CA ALA A 63 2.24 12.76 8.32
C ALA A 63 3.76 12.97 8.49
N ALA A 64 4.51 11.92 8.81
CA ALA A 64 5.97 11.97 8.91
C ALA A 64 6.63 12.25 7.55
N ALA A 65 6.09 11.71 6.45
CA ALA A 65 6.56 11.99 5.10
C ALA A 65 6.30 13.45 4.70
N GLN A 66 5.11 13.99 4.99
CA GLN A 66 4.80 15.40 4.78
C GLN A 66 5.75 16.32 5.54
N ALA A 67 6.02 16.01 6.82
CA ALA A 67 6.95 16.77 7.64
C ALA A 67 8.38 16.73 7.07
N ALA A 68 8.84 15.56 6.59
CA ALA A 68 10.14 15.42 5.94
C ALA A 68 10.23 16.21 4.63
N THR A 69 9.17 16.21 3.81
CA THR A 69 9.08 17.04 2.60
C THR A 69 9.13 18.53 2.93
N ALA A 70 8.42 18.98 3.97
CA ALA A 70 8.37 20.39 4.37
C ALA A 70 9.75 20.94 4.79
N VAL A 71 10.63 20.09 5.33
CA VAL A 71 12.00 20.47 5.70
C VAL A 71 13.04 20.13 4.62
N GLY A 72 12.60 19.69 3.42
CA GLY A 72 13.49 19.36 2.30
C GLY A 72 14.31 18.08 2.49
N ASN A 73 13.89 17.17 3.36
CA ASN A 73 14.55 15.88 3.57
C ASN A 73 13.94 14.79 2.68
N ASP A 74 14.28 14.83 1.39
CA ASP A 74 13.70 13.96 0.36
C ASP A 74 13.90 12.46 0.64
N LYS A 75 15.08 12.07 1.11
CA LYS A 75 15.38 10.67 1.43
C LYS A 75 14.48 10.15 2.54
N LEU A 76 14.32 10.91 3.62
CA LEU A 76 13.42 10.54 4.71
C LEU A 76 11.97 10.53 4.24
N SER A 77 11.56 11.50 3.42
CA SER A 77 10.22 11.56 2.85
C SER A 77 9.90 10.30 2.04
N GLN A 78 10.79 9.89 1.13
CA GLN A 78 10.64 8.66 0.35
C GLN A 78 10.53 7.40 1.21
N GLN A 79 11.38 7.26 2.23
CA GLN A 79 11.30 6.13 3.16
C GLN A 79 9.97 6.08 3.92
N LYS A 80 9.42 7.24 4.30
CA LYS A 80 8.14 7.33 4.99
C LYS A 80 6.96 7.08 4.04
N ILE A 81 7.06 7.48 2.77
CA ILE A 81 6.09 7.13 1.72
C ILE A 81 6.05 5.62 1.50
N GLU A 82 7.21 4.97 1.41
CA GLU A 82 7.30 3.51 1.25
C GLU A 82 6.70 2.78 2.46
N LEU A 83 7.01 3.25 3.67
CA LEU A 83 6.44 2.71 4.90
C LEU A 83 4.91 2.87 4.94
N ALA A 84 4.40 4.07 4.65
CA ALA A 84 2.97 4.33 4.56
C ALA A 84 2.28 3.42 3.54
N THR A 85 2.91 3.24 2.37
CA THR A 85 2.42 2.32 1.32
C THR A 85 2.29 0.90 1.85
N LEU A 86 3.34 0.38 2.49
CA LEU A 86 3.34 -0.97 3.05
C LEU A 86 2.25 -1.15 4.11
N LEU A 87 2.11 -0.18 5.02
CA LEU A 87 1.12 -0.23 6.10
C LEU A 87 -0.32 -0.19 5.57
N LEU A 88 -0.59 0.60 4.53
CA LEU A 88 -1.89 0.58 3.85
C LEU A 88 -2.16 -0.77 3.18
N THR A 89 -1.17 -1.34 2.48
CA THR A 89 -1.33 -2.68 1.89
C THR A 89 -1.59 -3.76 2.94
N ILE A 90 -0.93 -3.69 4.10
CA ILE A 90 -1.21 -4.59 5.22
C ILE A 90 -2.63 -4.37 5.75
N ALA A 91 -3.09 -3.13 5.85
CA ALA A 91 -4.43 -2.83 6.31
C ALA A 91 -5.50 -3.36 5.34
N GLU A 92 -5.31 -3.16 4.04
CA GLU A 92 -6.15 -3.70 2.96
C GLU A 92 -6.21 -5.23 3.03
N ALA A 93 -5.05 -5.90 3.15
CA ALA A 93 -4.98 -7.36 3.21
C ALA A 93 -5.71 -7.92 4.43
N LYS A 94 -5.52 -7.31 5.61
CA LYS A 94 -6.24 -7.70 6.84
C LYS A 94 -7.76 -7.48 6.71
N GLY A 95 -8.15 -6.36 6.10
CA GLY A 95 -9.57 -6.07 5.82
C GLY A 95 -10.19 -7.15 4.93
N ALA A 96 -9.52 -7.48 3.82
CA ALA A 96 -9.97 -8.51 2.89
C ALA A 96 -10.02 -9.91 3.51
N GLU A 97 -9.02 -10.27 4.32
CA GLU A 97 -8.99 -11.56 5.04
C GLU A 97 -10.22 -11.70 5.96
N ARG A 98 -10.54 -10.65 6.73
CA ARG A 98 -11.68 -10.67 7.63
C ARG A 98 -13.01 -10.75 6.90
N GLU A 99 -13.16 -10.00 5.82
CA GLU A 99 -14.36 -10.07 4.98
C GLU A 99 -14.56 -11.47 4.39
N LEU A 100 -13.50 -12.11 3.90
CA LEU A 100 -13.56 -13.49 3.42
C LEU A 100 -13.95 -14.48 4.53
N LEU A 101 -13.42 -14.31 5.74
CA LEU A 101 -13.78 -15.15 6.88
C LEU A 101 -15.26 -15.02 7.25
N GLU A 102 -15.84 -13.81 7.17
CA GLU A 102 -17.27 -13.60 7.36
C GLU A 102 -18.11 -14.32 6.29
N GLN A 103 -17.73 -14.20 5.02
CA GLN A 103 -18.42 -14.88 3.92
C GLN A 103 -18.36 -16.40 4.07
N VAL A 104 -17.20 -16.94 4.44
CA VAL A 104 -17.04 -18.38 4.71
C VAL A 104 -17.91 -18.82 5.90
N ALA A 105 -18.04 -18.00 6.94
CA ALA A 105 -18.91 -18.32 8.08
C ALA A 105 -20.39 -18.39 7.66
N VAL A 106 -20.86 -17.44 6.83
CA VAL A 106 -22.23 -17.45 6.29
C VAL A 106 -22.47 -18.69 5.43
N GLN A 107 -21.56 -18.99 4.50
CA GLN A 107 -21.67 -20.16 3.62
C GLN A 107 -21.69 -21.49 4.40
N ARG A 108 -20.93 -21.60 5.49
CA ARG A 108 -20.95 -22.78 6.37
C ARG A 108 -22.29 -22.97 7.06
N VAL A 109 -22.94 -21.89 7.46
CA VAL A 109 -24.29 -21.96 8.08
C VAL A 109 -25.31 -22.40 7.06
N GLU A 110 -25.26 -21.85 5.84
CA GLU A 110 -26.14 -22.25 4.75
C GLU A 110 -25.94 -23.71 4.36
N LEU A 111 -24.69 -24.16 4.24
CA LEU A 111 -24.36 -25.56 3.96
C LEU A 111 -24.96 -26.49 5.02
N LYS A 112 -24.79 -26.20 6.31
CA LYS A 112 -25.38 -27.00 7.40
C LYS A 112 -26.90 -27.05 7.34
N LYS A 113 -27.55 -25.96 6.94
CA LYS A 113 -29.00 -25.92 6.77
C LYS A 113 -29.44 -26.83 5.63
N LEU A 114 -28.74 -26.79 4.49
CA LEU A 114 -29.01 -27.65 3.34
C LEU A 114 -28.76 -29.12 3.67
N GLU A 115 -27.67 -29.44 4.38
CA GLU A 115 -27.37 -30.78 4.87
C GLU A 115 -28.49 -31.31 5.79
N ALA A 116 -28.97 -30.50 6.73
CA ALA A 116 -30.07 -30.87 7.63
C ALA A 116 -31.43 -30.99 6.91
N GLN A 117 -31.64 -30.28 5.81
CA GLN A 117 -32.82 -30.46 4.96
C GLN A 117 -32.72 -31.76 4.15
N LEU A 118 -31.56 -32.02 3.56
CA LEU A 118 -31.31 -33.26 2.83
C LEU A 118 -31.51 -34.48 3.74
N GLU A 119 -31.02 -34.44 4.97
CA GLU A 119 -31.20 -35.52 5.95
C GLU A 119 -32.69 -35.76 6.26
N ARG A 120 -33.48 -34.69 6.45
CA ARG A 120 -34.93 -34.79 6.66
C ARG A 120 -35.67 -35.36 5.46
N TYR A 121 -35.29 -34.99 4.23
CA TYR A 121 -35.82 -35.60 3.01
C TYR A 121 -35.49 -37.11 2.94
N LEU A 122 -34.26 -37.50 3.27
CA LEU A 122 -33.84 -38.91 3.27
C LEU A 122 -34.57 -39.74 4.34
N GLN A 123 -34.93 -39.12 5.47
CA GLN A 123 -35.72 -39.75 6.52
C GLN A 123 -37.24 -39.75 6.21
N GLY A 124 -37.66 -39.11 5.12
CA GLY A 124 -39.07 -39.00 4.73
C GLY A 124 -39.88 -38.04 5.62
N GLU A 125 -39.20 -37.19 6.39
CA GLU A 125 -39.81 -36.20 7.29
C GLU A 125 -40.21 -34.91 6.55
N GLU A 126 -39.57 -34.61 5.43
CA GLU A 126 -39.98 -33.57 4.47
C GLU A 126 -40.40 -34.24 3.14
N LYS A 127 -41.52 -33.80 2.56
CA LYS A 127 -42.04 -34.26 1.25
C LYS A 127 -41.94 -33.17 0.21
#